data_AF-A0A7X7GNA3-F1
#
_entry.id   AF-A0A7X7GNA3-F1
#
_cell.length_a   1.000
_cell.length_b   1.000
_cell.length_c   1.000
_cell.angle_alpha   90.00
_cell.angle_beta   90.00
_cell.angle_gamma   90.00
#
_symmetry.space_group_name_H-M   'P 1'
#
loop_
_entity.id
_entity.type
_entity.pdbx_description
1 polymer ?
#
loop_
_entity_poly.entity_id
_entity_poly.type
_entity_poly.pdbx_seq_one_letter_code
_entity_poly.pdbx_strand_id
1 'polypeptide(L)'
;RDKQAWKWTMMINQPPWITDAMIESAKSVVAAKRNPVALPKLYSMKWTEGRCVQLLHIGSYDDEGPTLETLHHHVIPERGLVFNGRHHEIYLSDPRRVAQEKLKTVLRQPVTSA
;
A
#
# COMPACT_ATOMS: atom_id res chain seq x y z
N ARG A 1 -15.65 -4.26 -11.28
CA ARG A 1 -14.45 -3.39 -11.22
C ARG A 1 -13.44 -3.91 -12.24
N ASP A 2 -12.99 -3.06 -13.17
CA ASP A 2 -11.93 -3.44 -14.10
C ASP A 2 -10.57 -3.37 -13.38
N LYS A 3 -10.09 -4.51 -12.87
CA LYS A 3 -8.81 -4.60 -12.16
C LYS A 3 -7.61 -4.33 -13.10
N GLN A 4 -7.79 -4.45 -14.42
CA GLN A 4 -6.71 -4.20 -15.39
C GLN A 4 -6.42 -2.70 -15.55
N ALA A 5 -7.37 -1.84 -15.23
CA ALA A 5 -7.21 -0.38 -15.29
C ALA A 5 -6.45 0.21 -14.07
N TRP A 6 -6.11 -0.60 -13.07
CA TRP A 6 -5.54 -0.11 -11.82
C TRP A 6 -4.09 0.35 -12.00
N LYS A 7 -3.80 1.55 -11.49
CA LYS A 7 -2.43 2.07 -11.35
C LYS A 7 -2.04 1.97 -9.89
N TRP A 8 -0.99 1.21 -9.60
CA TRP A 8 -0.56 0.92 -8.24
C TRP A 8 0.96 0.95 -8.11
N THR A 9 1.43 0.99 -6.87
CA THR A 9 2.85 0.86 -6.53
C THR A 9 2.94 -0.06 -5.32
N MET A 10 3.66 -1.17 -5.46
CA MET A 10 3.99 -2.04 -4.33
C MET A 10 5.23 -1.51 -3.63
N MET A 11 5.18 -1.46 -2.31
CA MET A 11 6.24 -0.89 -1.48
C MET A 11 6.66 -1.87 -0.39
N ILE A 12 7.94 -1.85 -0.03
CA ILE A 12 8.48 -2.55 1.13
C ILE A 12 9.29 -1.53 1.92
N ASN A 13 8.89 -1.25 3.16
CA ASN A 13 9.62 -0.33 4.02
C ASN A 13 11.05 -0.82 4.25
N GLN A 14 12.01 0.09 4.11
CA GLN A 14 13.42 -0.19 4.37
C GLN A 14 13.86 0.48 5.68
N PRO A 15 14.75 -0.16 6.45
CA PRO A 15 15.39 0.51 7.57
C PRO A 15 16.16 1.78 7.14
N PRO A 16 16.30 2.78 8.03
CA PRO A 16 16.88 4.09 7.67
C PRO A 16 18.36 4.05 7.29
N TRP A 17 19.08 2.96 7.63
CA TRP A 17 20.48 2.77 7.25
C TRP A 17 20.67 2.19 5.84
N ILE A 18 19.60 1.77 5.17
CA ILE A 18 19.67 1.28 3.80
C ILE A 18 19.83 2.48 2.86
N THR A 19 20.90 2.43 2.05
CA THR A 19 21.23 3.48 1.08
C THR A 19 20.88 3.05 -0.35
N ASP A 20 20.74 4.02 -1.25
CA ASP A 20 20.51 3.75 -2.68
C ASP A 20 21.63 2.90 -3.29
N ALA A 21 22.88 3.10 -2.86
CA ALA A 21 24.01 2.29 -3.31
C ALA A 21 23.89 0.81 -2.90
N MET A 22 23.37 0.51 -1.70
CA MET A 22 23.10 -0.86 -1.28
C MET A 22 21.98 -1.50 -2.12
N ILE A 23 20.95 -0.73 -2.45
CA ILE A 23 19.84 -1.19 -3.30
C ILE A 23 20.34 -1.47 -4.72
N GLU A 24 21.13 -0.58 -5.32
CA GLU A 24 21.70 -0.80 -6.65
C GLU A 24 22.65 -1.99 -6.69
N SER A 25 23.50 -2.16 -5.67
CA SER A 25 24.34 -3.36 -5.54
C SER A 25 23.50 -4.65 -5.49
N ALA A 26 22.39 -4.65 -4.74
CA ALA A 26 21.49 -5.79 -4.69
C ALA A 26 20.81 -6.04 -6.06
N LYS A 27 20.40 -4.99 -6.78
CA LYS A 27 19.85 -5.09 -8.14
C LYS A 27 20.84 -5.75 -9.09
N SER A 28 22.13 -5.37 -9.06
CA SER A 28 23.17 -6.00 -9.90
C SER A 28 23.32 -7.50 -9.62
N VAL A 29 23.31 -7.91 -8.36
CA VAL A 29 23.40 -9.34 -7.97
C VAL A 29 22.18 -10.12 -8.49
N VAL A 30 20.97 -9.56 -8.37
CA VAL A 30 19.74 -10.22 -8.86
C VAL A 30 19.70 -10.26 -10.39
N ALA A 31 20.14 -9.20 -11.06
CA ALA A 31 20.25 -9.14 -12.52
C ALA A 31 21.15 -10.26 -13.05
N ALA A 32 22.31 -10.48 -12.43
CA ALA A 32 23.24 -11.53 -12.86
C ALA A 32 22.69 -12.97 -12.65
N LYS A 33 21.82 -13.18 -11.65
CA LYS A 33 21.36 -14.53 -11.25
C LYS A 33 20.02 -14.96 -11.84
N ARG A 34 19.09 -14.02 -11.98
CA ARG A 34 17.67 -14.30 -12.32
C ARG A 34 17.08 -13.31 -13.32
N ASN A 35 17.52 -12.06 -13.29
CA ASN A 35 17.07 -10.98 -14.18
C ASN A 35 15.53 -10.91 -14.39
N PRO A 36 14.71 -10.78 -13.33
CA PRO A 36 13.27 -10.73 -13.50
C PRO A 36 12.84 -9.49 -14.29
N VAL A 37 11.81 -9.63 -15.13
CA VAL A 37 11.29 -8.57 -16.01
C VAL A 37 10.88 -7.31 -15.25
N ALA A 38 10.50 -7.44 -13.98
CA ALA A 38 10.13 -6.32 -13.12
C ALA A 38 11.33 -5.58 -12.50
N LEU A 39 12.55 -6.13 -12.55
CA LEU A 39 13.74 -5.54 -11.91
C LEU A 39 14.00 -4.08 -12.33
N PRO A 40 13.87 -3.69 -13.62
CA PRO A 40 14.07 -2.30 -14.02
C PRO A 40 13.03 -1.33 -13.45
N LYS A 41 11.89 -1.83 -12.95
CA LYS A 41 10.84 -1.01 -12.33
C LYS A 41 11.11 -0.73 -10.84
N LEU A 42 12.14 -1.35 -10.25
CA LEU A 42 12.49 -1.15 -8.84
C LEU A 42 13.29 0.13 -8.65
N TYR A 43 12.78 1.00 -7.78
CA TYR A 43 13.42 2.24 -7.37
C TYR A 43 13.27 2.44 -5.86
N SER A 44 14.20 3.18 -5.27
CA SER A 44 14.09 3.68 -3.90
C SER A 44 13.35 5.02 -3.88
N MET A 45 12.60 5.25 -2.81
CA MET A 45 11.95 6.54 -2.58
C MET A 45 11.88 6.83 -1.09
N LYS A 46 12.07 8.11 -0.73
CA LYS A 46 11.64 8.62 0.58
C LYS A 46 10.17 8.98 0.47
N TRP A 47 9.36 8.49 1.39
CA TRP A 47 7.92 8.71 1.38
C TRP A 47 7.45 9.34 2.69
N THR A 48 6.76 10.46 2.59
CA THR A 48 6.08 11.11 3.70
C THR A 48 4.61 11.19 3.36
N GLU A 49 3.83 10.26 3.90
CA GLU A 49 2.40 10.14 3.58
C GLU A 49 1.56 11.27 4.20
N GLY A 50 2.00 11.79 5.34
CA GLY A 50 1.31 12.86 6.05
C GLY A 50 0.11 12.37 6.86
N ARG A 51 -0.86 13.26 7.10
CA ARG A 51 -2.05 12.96 7.89
C ARG A 51 -2.96 12.00 7.12
N CYS A 52 -3.40 10.95 7.80
CA CYS A 52 -4.27 9.93 7.21
C CYS A 52 -5.41 9.59 8.16
N VAL A 53 -6.51 9.09 7.60
CA VAL A 53 -7.45 8.23 8.34
C VAL A 53 -7.11 6.78 8.01
N GLN A 54 -7.16 5.89 8.99
CA GLN A 54 -6.91 4.48 8.79
C GLN A 54 -7.85 3.60 9.61
N LEU A 55 -8.06 2.38 9.14
CA LEU A 55 -8.79 1.33 9.84
C LEU A 55 -8.16 -0.04 9.56
N LEU A 56 -8.52 -1.03 10.37
CA LEU A 56 -8.15 -2.43 10.12
C LEU A 56 -9.34 -3.16 9.48
N HIS A 57 -9.15 -3.66 8.27
CA HIS A 57 -10.07 -4.61 7.63
C HIS A 57 -9.70 -6.04 8.02
N ILE A 58 -10.70 -6.83 8.37
CA ILE A 58 -10.57 -8.27 8.63
C ILE A 58 -11.52 -9.01 7.68
N GLY A 59 -10.96 -9.78 6.75
CA GLY A 59 -11.72 -10.48 5.72
C GLY A 59 -11.07 -10.39 4.33
N SER A 60 -11.78 -10.87 3.31
CA SER A 60 -11.29 -10.86 1.93
C SER A 60 -11.09 -9.43 1.41
N TYR A 61 -10.11 -9.22 0.53
CA TYR A 61 -9.88 -7.92 -0.12
C TYR A 61 -11.08 -7.46 -0.97
N ASP A 62 -11.83 -8.42 -1.52
CA ASP A 62 -13.03 -8.09 -2.31
C ASP A 62 -14.18 -7.55 -1.42
N ASP A 63 -14.11 -7.77 -0.09
CA ASP A 63 -15.11 -7.33 0.90
C ASP A 63 -14.78 -5.97 1.53
N GLU A 64 -13.71 -5.30 1.10
CA GLU A 64 -13.31 -3.98 1.63
C GLU A 64 -14.27 -2.85 1.24
N GLY A 65 -15.14 -3.09 0.25
CA GLY A 65 -16.04 -2.10 -0.34
C GLY A 65 -16.87 -1.31 0.68
N PRO A 66 -17.70 -1.97 1.52
CA PRO A 66 -18.53 -1.29 2.53
C PRO A 66 -17.71 -0.48 3.54
N THR A 67 -16.53 -1.00 3.92
CA THR A 67 -15.63 -0.35 4.87
C THR A 67 -15.01 0.91 4.27
N LEU A 68 -14.57 0.86 3.01
CA LEU A 68 -14.07 2.03 2.28
C LEU A 68 -15.17 3.05 2.03
N GLU A 69 -16.39 2.60 1.69
CA GLU A 69 -17.53 3.49 1.51
C GLU A 69 -17.83 4.28 2.78
N THR A 70 -17.82 3.60 3.93
CA THR A 70 -18.01 4.24 5.24
C THR A 70 -16.91 5.25 5.54
N LEU A 71 -15.66 4.87 5.29
CA LEU A 71 -14.52 5.75 5.51
C LEU A 71 -14.62 7.02 4.65
N HIS A 72 -14.96 6.85 3.37
CA HIS A 72 -14.95 7.90 2.36
C HIS A 72 -16.14 8.86 2.44
N HIS A 73 -17.34 8.35 2.75
CA HIS A 73 -18.57 9.15 2.68
C HIS A 73 -19.12 9.56 4.04
N HIS A 74 -18.66 8.93 5.13
CA HIS A 74 -19.09 9.28 6.48
C HIS A 74 -17.92 9.81 7.31
N VAL A 75 -16.91 8.97 7.58
CA VAL A 75 -15.86 9.30 8.57
C VAL A 75 -15.00 10.50 8.16
N ILE A 76 -14.57 10.58 6.90
CA ILE A 76 -13.71 11.67 6.42
C ILE A 76 -14.49 13.01 6.38
N PRO A 77 -15.65 13.11 5.71
CA PRO A 77 -16.39 14.37 5.63
C PRO A 77 -16.90 14.87 6.98
N GLU A 78 -17.43 14.00 7.84
CA GLU A 78 -17.96 14.38 9.16
C GLU A 78 -16.89 14.99 10.09
N ARG A 79 -15.61 14.72 9.81
CA ARG A 79 -14.47 15.28 10.55
C ARG A 79 -13.92 16.57 9.95
N GLY A 80 -14.58 17.14 8.93
CA GLY A 80 -14.12 18.34 8.24
C GLY A 80 -12.84 18.11 7.44
N LEU A 81 -12.66 16.90 6.90
CA LEU A 81 -11.47 16.49 6.16
C LEU A 81 -11.82 16.20 4.70
N VAL A 82 -10.82 16.33 3.82
CA VAL A 82 -10.89 15.97 2.39
C VAL A 82 -9.72 15.10 1.99
N PHE A 83 -9.83 14.40 0.86
CA PHE A 83 -8.79 13.48 0.40
C PHE A 83 -7.52 14.24 -0.03
N ASN A 84 -6.36 13.70 0.31
CA ASN A 84 -5.06 14.32 0.03
C ASN A 84 -4.04 13.32 -0.52
N GLY A 85 -4.45 12.42 -1.41
CA GLY A 85 -3.53 11.48 -2.03
C GLY A 85 -4.15 10.14 -2.40
N ARG A 86 -3.27 9.19 -2.71
CA ARG A 86 -3.63 7.84 -3.14
C ARG A 86 -4.04 6.99 -1.94
N HIS A 87 -5.03 6.13 -2.14
CA HIS A 87 -5.37 5.05 -1.22
C HIS A 87 -4.15 4.14 -0.98
N HIS A 88 -3.96 3.70 0.26
CA HIS A 88 -2.81 2.92 0.69
C HIS A 88 -3.26 1.73 1.54
N GLU A 89 -2.83 0.54 1.12
CA GLU A 89 -3.12 -0.72 1.79
C GLU A 89 -1.85 -1.32 2.37
N ILE A 90 -1.90 -1.77 3.63
CA ILE A 90 -0.80 -2.49 4.27
C ILE A 90 -1.28 -3.91 4.57
N TYR A 91 -0.82 -4.87 3.77
CA TYR A 91 -1.15 -6.29 3.93
C TYR A 91 -0.34 -6.89 5.08
N LEU A 92 -1.02 -7.23 6.18
CA LEU A 92 -0.37 -7.80 7.36
C LEU A 92 -0.34 -9.33 7.32
N SER A 93 -1.19 -9.94 6.48
CA SER A 93 -1.35 -11.39 6.35
C SER A 93 -0.78 -11.88 5.02
N ASP A 94 -0.19 -13.08 5.01
CA ASP A 94 0.16 -13.77 3.78
C ASP A 94 -1.06 -14.57 3.29
N PRO A 95 -1.68 -14.21 2.14
CA PRO A 95 -2.89 -14.88 1.65
C PRO A 95 -2.67 -16.34 1.25
N ARG A 96 -1.42 -16.81 1.15
CA ARG A 96 -1.12 -18.22 0.91
C ARG A 96 -1.14 -19.07 2.20
N ARG A 97 -1.18 -18.42 3.36
CA ARG A 97 -1.05 -19.06 4.69
C ARG A 97 -2.25 -18.83 5.59
N VAL A 98 -3.07 -17.82 5.31
CA VAL A 98 -4.19 -17.38 6.14
C VAL A 98 -5.48 -17.49 5.34
N ALA A 99 -6.52 -18.05 5.95
CA ALA A 99 -7.84 -18.15 5.34
C ALA A 99 -8.42 -16.74 5.08
N GLN A 100 -9.23 -16.59 4.01
CA GLN A 100 -9.67 -15.29 3.50
C GLN A 100 -10.40 -14.46 4.57
N GLU A 101 -11.24 -15.09 5.38
CA GLU A 101 -12.01 -14.47 6.45
C GLU A 101 -11.16 -13.99 7.64
N LYS A 102 -9.87 -14.35 7.67
CA LYS A 102 -8.91 -13.97 8.73
C LYS A 102 -7.80 -13.06 8.23
N LEU A 103 -7.80 -12.70 6.94
CA LEU A 103 -6.82 -11.75 6.40
C LEU A 103 -6.97 -10.41 7.09
N LYS A 104 -5.84 -9.76 7.35
CA LYS A 104 -5.76 -8.45 7.99
C LYS A 104 -5.07 -7.47 7.05
N THR A 105 -5.78 -6.40 6.71
CA THR A 105 -5.27 -5.30 5.88
C THR A 105 -5.52 -3.98 6.59
N VAL A 106 -4.51 -3.13 6.72
CA VAL A 106 -4.74 -1.74 7.12
C VAL A 106 -5.14 -0.97 5.87
N LEU A 107 -6.33 -0.37 5.87
CA LEU A 107 -6.79 0.54 4.83
C LEU A 107 -6.53 1.97 5.30
N ARG A 108 -5.82 2.74 4.49
CA ARG A 108 -5.39 4.09 4.83
C ARG A 108 -5.67 5.06 3.69
N GLN A 109 -6.28 6.18 4.02
CA GLN A 109 -6.57 7.27 3.09
C GLN A 109 -5.90 8.55 3.60
N PRO A 110 -4.93 9.13 2.84
CA PRO A 110 -4.38 10.46 3.13
C PRO A 110 -5.45 11.54 3.08
N VAL A 111 -5.38 12.48 4.02
CA VAL A 111 -6.36 13.55 4.21
C VAL A 111 -5.72 14.88 4.59
N THR A 112 -6.44 15.97 4.33
CA THR A 112 -6.14 17.32 4.82
C THR A 112 -7.42 17.97 5.35
N SER A 113 -7.31 19.10 6.05
CA SER A 113 -8.48 19.93 6.37
C SER A 113 -9.16 20.40 5.09
N ALA A 114 -10.50 20.42 5.10
CA ALA A 114 -11.31 20.96 4.00
C ALA A 114 -11.00 22.42 3.69
#